data_AF-T0CIV2-F1
#
_entry.id   AF-T0CIV2-F1
#
_cell.length_a   1.000
_cell.length_b   1.000
_cell.length_c   1.000
_cell.angle_alpha   90.00
_cell.angle_beta   90.00
_cell.angle_gamma   90.00
#
_symmetry.space_group_name_H-M   'P 1'
#
loop_
_entity.id
_entity.type
_entity.pdbx_description
1 polymer ?
#
loop_
_entity_poly.entity_id
_entity_poly.type
_entity_poly.pdbx_seq_one_letter_code
_entity_poly.pdbx_strand_id
1 'polypeptide(L)'
;MFQINRDVLAVQLQDEVNRFIQERLELIMREELTNFLRVEHPGEDNSRNGHYKPDLQTRYGEIKDLNVPRDRQGDFHTQLFEPYARRDNWLEEAVISMYKGGMSTRDIAQFIEKMYGTKYSPTTITNITNVVLADVDAWRKRPLKKRYSVVYMDGLYVALKRDTVENESIYVVMGIDENGHRQILGYYVGGQESATSCGEVFADLRERGVEEILIGVADGLPGLKEAFLKVFPKADFQRCVVHKLRNILTKVRPKDKSKVTEELQAVYSSPTKDEALARFKEFERNWVTRYPREVQSWRDDLDDLLCFYKYPEMIRYAIYTTNPIERTMKEIRKRIRPMNSIANLEAAEKIVYLFAKGYNERWEKRSLRGFADAQVQETLREMFQKRYGTGGNGEGSTGQQS
;
A
#
# COMPACT_ATOMS: atom_id res chain seq x y z
N MET A 1 -26.63 48.97 13.34
CA MET A 1 -25.68 47.85 13.21
C MET A 1 -26.09 47.09 11.95
N PHE A 2 -25.40 47.30 10.83
CA PHE A 2 -25.77 46.67 9.56
C PHE A 2 -25.51 45.16 9.68
N GLN A 3 -26.59 44.37 9.66
CA GLN A 3 -26.51 42.92 9.62
C GLN A 3 -26.14 42.53 8.19
N ILE A 4 -24.85 42.31 7.94
CA ILE A 4 -24.39 41.77 6.65
C ILE A 4 -25.01 40.39 6.51
N ASN A 5 -25.89 40.24 5.52
CA ASN A 5 -26.50 38.96 5.20
C ASN A 5 -25.40 38.01 4.70
N ARG A 6 -25.17 36.94 5.46
CA ARG A 6 -24.04 36.01 5.28
C ARG A 6 -24.06 35.34 3.89
N ASP A 7 -25.25 35.17 3.33
CA ASP A 7 -25.47 34.58 2.00
C ASP A 7 -25.11 35.57 0.88
N VAL A 8 -25.37 36.86 1.07
CA VAL A 8 -24.99 37.92 0.11
C VAL A 8 -23.47 38.08 0.06
N LEU A 9 -22.81 38.04 1.23
CA LEU A 9 -21.36 38.12 1.31
C LEU A 9 -20.68 36.90 0.67
N ALA A 10 -21.27 35.71 0.83
CA ALA A 10 -20.74 34.48 0.22
C ALA A 10 -20.81 34.53 -1.31
N VAL A 11 -21.91 34.99 -1.89
CA VAL A 11 -22.06 35.17 -3.34
C VAL A 11 -21.09 36.24 -3.86
N GLN A 12 -20.99 37.39 -3.19
CA GLN A 12 -20.05 38.45 -3.59
C GLN A 12 -18.58 37.99 -3.52
N LEU A 13 -18.22 37.23 -2.49
CA LEU A 13 -16.88 36.67 -2.36
C LEU A 13 -16.60 35.64 -3.45
N GLN A 14 -17.58 34.81 -3.80
CA GLN A 14 -17.47 33.82 -4.87
C GLN A 14 -17.26 34.50 -6.23
N ASP A 15 -18.01 35.56 -6.53
CA ASP A 15 -17.88 36.33 -7.77
C ASP A 15 -16.51 37.01 -7.88
N GLU A 16 -16.01 37.61 -6.79
CA GLU A 16 -14.67 38.22 -6.77
C GLU A 16 -13.55 37.18 -6.90
N VAL A 17 -13.70 36.01 -6.28
CA VAL A 17 -12.75 34.90 -6.44
C VAL A 17 -12.74 34.40 -7.88
N ASN A 18 -13.90 34.23 -8.51
CA ASN A 18 -13.98 33.81 -9.91
C ASN A 18 -13.38 34.84 -10.86
N ARG A 19 -13.62 36.14 -10.63
CA ARG A 19 -13.01 37.21 -11.42
C ARG A 19 -11.49 37.23 -11.28
N PHE A 20 -10.98 37.13 -10.06
CA PHE A 20 -9.54 37.07 -9.80
C PHE A 20 -8.89 35.87 -10.50
N ILE A 21 -9.52 34.69 -10.43
CA ILE A 21 -9.02 33.49 -11.09
C ILE A 21 -9.04 33.67 -12.61
N GLN A 22 -10.12 34.18 -13.18
CA GLN A 22 -10.23 34.48 -14.61
C GLN A 22 -9.10 35.39 -15.07
N GLU A 23 -8.87 36.52 -14.39
CA GLU A 23 -7.80 37.46 -14.73
C GLU A 23 -6.41 36.83 -14.68
N ARG A 24 -6.15 35.97 -13.69
CA ARG A 24 -4.85 35.30 -13.55
C ARG A 24 -4.64 34.21 -14.60
N LEU A 25 -5.66 33.42 -14.91
CA LEU A 25 -5.59 32.43 -15.97
C LEU A 25 -5.33 33.10 -17.32
N GLU A 26 -6.06 34.16 -17.64
CA GLU A 26 -5.85 34.91 -18.89
C GLU A 26 -4.45 35.50 -18.98
N LEU A 27 -3.89 35.99 -17.87
CA LEU A 27 -2.51 36.48 -17.84
C LEU A 27 -1.50 35.35 -18.11
N ILE A 28 -1.63 34.22 -17.40
CA ILE A 28 -0.71 33.08 -17.57
C ILE A 28 -0.75 32.58 -19.01
N MET A 29 -1.93 32.36 -19.59
CA MET A 29 -2.06 31.88 -20.97
C MET A 29 -1.47 32.86 -22.00
N ARG A 30 -1.56 34.18 -21.75
CA ARG A 30 -0.91 35.18 -22.61
C ARG A 30 0.61 35.09 -22.54
N GLU A 31 1.17 34.85 -21.36
CA GLU A 31 2.60 34.63 -21.19
C GLU A 31 3.04 33.29 -21.80
N GLU A 32 2.25 32.22 -21.68
CA GLU A 32 2.49 30.94 -22.36
C GLU A 32 2.57 31.12 -23.88
N LEU A 33 1.60 31.80 -24.49
CA LEU A 33 1.65 32.09 -25.93
C LEU A 33 2.85 32.98 -26.30
N THR A 34 3.27 33.87 -25.41
CA THR A 34 4.48 34.69 -25.62
C THR A 34 5.73 33.81 -25.62
N ASN A 35 5.84 32.90 -24.66
CA ASN A 35 6.95 31.96 -24.55
C ASN A 35 7.00 31.02 -25.76
N PHE A 36 5.85 30.46 -26.13
CA PHE A 36 5.69 29.60 -27.30
C PHE A 36 6.23 30.28 -28.58
N LEU A 37 5.77 31.51 -28.87
CA LEU A 37 6.17 32.24 -30.09
C LEU A 37 7.60 32.79 -30.07
N ARG A 38 8.15 33.15 -28.90
CA ARG A 38 9.44 33.87 -28.82
C ARG A 38 10.61 33.01 -28.37
N VAL A 39 10.36 31.96 -27.62
CA VAL A 39 11.40 31.14 -26.96
C VAL A 39 11.40 29.73 -27.51
N GLU A 40 10.24 29.10 -27.63
CA GLU A 40 10.14 27.70 -28.11
C GLU A 40 10.23 27.62 -29.63
N HIS A 41 9.57 28.55 -30.34
CA HIS A 41 9.52 28.61 -31.81
C HIS A 41 10.07 29.92 -32.40
N PRO A 42 11.32 30.33 -32.09
CA PRO A 42 11.86 31.59 -32.56
C PRO A 42 12.07 31.59 -34.08
N GLY A 43 11.43 32.52 -34.78
CA GLY A 43 11.63 32.73 -36.23
C GLY A 43 10.70 31.93 -37.15
N GLU A 44 9.75 31.17 -36.60
CA GLU A 44 8.65 30.59 -37.38
C GLU A 44 7.64 31.67 -37.81
N ASP A 45 6.99 31.51 -38.97
CA ASP A 45 5.97 32.44 -39.48
C ASP A 45 4.62 32.27 -38.75
N ASN A 46 4.65 32.36 -37.42
CA ASN A 46 3.50 32.24 -36.56
C ASN A 46 3.30 33.52 -35.74
N SER A 47 2.04 33.89 -35.50
CA SER A 47 1.67 35.14 -34.84
C SER A 47 0.39 34.98 -34.06
N ARG A 48 0.12 35.90 -33.13
CA ARG A 48 -1.12 35.89 -32.35
C ARG A 48 -2.33 36.16 -33.24
N ASN A 49 -3.42 35.41 -33.06
CA ASN A 49 -4.64 35.51 -33.87
C ASN A 49 -5.92 35.66 -33.01
N GLY A 50 -5.85 36.51 -31.99
CA GLY A 50 -6.99 36.79 -31.11
C GLY A 50 -7.20 35.71 -30.03
N HIS A 51 -8.44 35.53 -29.62
CA HIS A 51 -8.83 34.63 -28.53
C HIS A 51 -10.09 33.85 -28.91
N TYR A 52 -10.28 32.67 -28.32
CA TYR A 52 -11.58 32.01 -28.24
C TYR A 52 -12.09 32.07 -26.79
N LYS A 53 -13.40 31.93 -26.62
CA LYS A 53 -14.08 32.17 -25.33
C LYS A 53 -14.85 30.95 -24.85
N PRO A 54 -14.20 29.95 -24.23
CA PRO A 54 -14.90 28.87 -23.59
C PRO A 54 -15.42 29.29 -22.20
N ASP A 55 -16.48 28.63 -21.76
CA ASP A 55 -16.86 28.61 -20.35
C ASP A 55 -16.06 27.51 -19.63
N LEU A 56 -15.53 27.82 -18.45
CA LEU A 56 -14.70 26.92 -17.64
C LEU A 56 -15.35 26.68 -16.28
N GLN A 57 -15.65 25.42 -15.97
CA GLN A 57 -16.16 25.01 -14.67
C GLN A 57 -15.01 24.83 -13.67
N THR A 58 -14.96 25.66 -12.62
CA THR A 58 -13.95 25.61 -11.55
C THR A 58 -14.55 25.20 -10.21
N ARG A 59 -13.70 24.92 -9.22
CA ARG A 59 -14.13 24.64 -7.83
C ARG A 59 -14.88 25.78 -7.15
N TYR A 60 -14.80 26.99 -7.70
CA TYR A 60 -15.41 28.22 -7.17
C TYR A 60 -16.64 28.67 -7.97
N GLY A 61 -17.02 27.91 -9.00
CA GLY A 61 -18.13 28.25 -9.88
C GLY A 61 -17.70 28.31 -11.34
N GLU A 62 -18.67 28.63 -12.19
CA GLU A 62 -18.48 28.77 -13.63
C GLU A 62 -17.82 30.11 -13.94
N ILE A 63 -16.66 30.06 -14.60
CA ILE A 63 -16.03 31.21 -15.24
C ILE A 63 -16.56 31.26 -16.67
N LYS A 64 -17.29 32.31 -16.99
CA LYS A 64 -17.85 32.52 -18.34
C LYS A 64 -16.91 33.35 -19.20
N ASP A 65 -16.95 33.10 -20.51
CA ASP A 65 -16.27 33.92 -21.51
C ASP A 65 -14.74 34.08 -21.28
N LEU A 66 -14.05 33.03 -20.84
CA LEU A 66 -12.62 33.06 -20.56
C LEU A 66 -11.82 33.39 -21.82
N ASN A 67 -10.95 34.41 -21.83
CA ASN A 67 -10.19 34.75 -23.05
C ASN A 67 -8.96 33.86 -23.22
N VAL A 68 -9.09 32.76 -23.96
CA VAL A 68 -7.96 31.86 -24.26
C VAL A 68 -7.27 32.32 -25.54
N PRO A 69 -5.98 32.71 -25.49
CA PRO A 69 -5.26 33.22 -26.64
C PRO A 69 -4.94 32.10 -27.63
N ARG A 70 -4.92 32.44 -28.92
CA ARG A 70 -4.58 31.50 -30.01
C ARG A 70 -3.55 32.11 -30.95
N ASP A 71 -2.76 31.24 -31.56
CA ASP A 71 -1.84 31.57 -32.64
C ASP A 71 -2.55 31.46 -34.01
N ARG A 72 -1.84 31.83 -35.07
CA ARG A 72 -2.39 31.91 -36.44
C ARG A 72 -2.40 30.54 -37.11
N GLN A 73 -1.42 29.71 -36.80
CA GLN A 73 -1.28 28.38 -37.38
C GLN A 73 -2.12 27.33 -36.64
N GLY A 74 -2.49 27.62 -35.38
CA GLY A 74 -3.33 26.76 -34.53
C GLY A 74 -2.53 25.73 -33.74
N ASP A 75 -1.21 25.91 -33.64
CA ASP A 75 -0.28 24.97 -33.01
C ASP A 75 -0.15 25.20 -31.50
N PHE A 76 -0.58 26.36 -31.00
CA PHE A 76 -0.51 26.68 -29.58
C PHE A 76 -1.67 26.04 -28.81
N HIS A 77 -1.33 25.30 -27.75
CA HIS A 77 -2.26 24.83 -26.74
C HIS A 77 -1.77 25.24 -25.34
N THR A 78 -2.67 25.76 -24.51
CA THR A 78 -2.33 26.10 -23.12
C THR A 78 -2.05 24.83 -22.34
N GLN A 79 -1.08 24.92 -21.42
CA GLN A 79 -0.76 23.81 -20.52
C GLN A 79 -1.69 23.76 -19.30
N LEU A 80 -2.51 24.79 -19.09
CA LEU A 80 -3.40 24.90 -17.93
C LEU A 80 -4.61 23.96 -18.00
N PHE A 81 -5.08 23.62 -19.20
CA PHE A 81 -6.17 22.69 -19.42
C PHE A 81 -6.17 22.17 -20.87
N GLU A 82 -6.64 20.93 -21.06
CA GLU A 82 -6.69 20.31 -22.38
C GLU A 82 -7.62 21.07 -23.35
N PRO A 83 -7.34 21.07 -24.67
CA PRO A 83 -8.27 21.58 -25.66
C PRO A 83 -9.65 20.97 -25.49
N TYR A 84 -10.69 21.80 -25.44
CA TYR A 84 -12.09 21.41 -25.18
C TYR A 84 -12.39 20.88 -23.77
N ALA A 85 -11.44 20.92 -22.82
CA ALA A 85 -11.72 20.64 -21.43
C ALA A 85 -12.59 21.76 -20.83
N ARG A 86 -13.87 21.47 -20.65
CA ARG A 86 -14.84 22.36 -19.99
C ARG A 86 -14.77 22.27 -18.47
N ARG A 87 -13.93 21.39 -17.93
CA ARG A 87 -13.82 21.05 -16.50
C ARG A 87 -12.35 20.92 -16.13
N ASP A 88 -11.98 21.59 -15.05
CA ASP A 88 -10.74 21.32 -14.35
C ASP A 88 -10.86 19.92 -13.68
N ASN A 89 -9.88 19.02 -13.89
CA ASN A 89 -9.94 17.60 -13.47
C ASN A 89 -9.91 17.42 -11.93
N TRP A 90 -9.85 18.53 -11.18
CA TRP A 90 -9.91 18.53 -9.71
C TRP A 90 -11.07 17.72 -9.14
N LEU A 91 -12.23 17.67 -9.82
CA LEU A 91 -13.39 16.91 -9.33
C LEU A 91 -13.12 15.41 -9.38
N GLU A 92 -12.43 14.94 -10.41
CA GLU A 92 -12.06 13.54 -10.59
C GLU A 92 -11.02 13.14 -9.55
N GLU A 93 -10.02 13.98 -9.33
CA GLU A 93 -9.04 13.81 -8.25
C GLU A 93 -9.70 13.82 -6.87
N ALA A 94 -10.68 14.70 -6.64
CA ALA A 94 -11.44 14.76 -5.40
C ALA A 94 -12.29 13.49 -5.21
N VAL A 95 -12.96 13.01 -6.25
CA VAL A 95 -13.72 11.75 -6.24
C VAL A 95 -12.80 10.57 -5.91
N ILE A 96 -11.64 10.47 -6.57
CA ILE A 96 -10.65 9.43 -6.31
C ILE A 96 -10.13 9.53 -4.87
N SER A 97 -9.88 10.75 -4.38
CA SER A 97 -9.42 11.00 -3.00
C SER A 97 -10.48 10.64 -1.95
N MET A 98 -11.74 10.96 -2.20
CA MET A 98 -12.86 10.57 -1.34
C MET A 98 -13.04 9.04 -1.33
N TYR A 99 -12.93 8.41 -2.50
CA TYR A 99 -13.01 6.95 -2.64
C TYR A 99 -11.84 6.26 -1.92
N LYS A 100 -10.61 6.77 -2.05
CA LYS A 100 -9.42 6.37 -1.26
C LYS A 100 -9.64 6.54 0.25
N GLY A 101 -10.44 7.54 0.64
CA GLY A 101 -10.87 7.77 2.02
C GLY A 101 -11.83 6.72 2.57
N GLY A 102 -12.39 5.85 1.72
CA GLY A 102 -13.36 4.82 2.08
C GLY A 102 -14.81 5.27 2.00
N MET A 103 -15.10 6.38 1.31
CA MET A 103 -16.48 6.80 1.04
C MET A 103 -17.11 5.91 -0.05
N SER A 104 -18.37 5.52 0.12
CA SER A 104 -19.09 4.78 -0.92
C SER A 104 -19.42 5.68 -2.10
N THR A 105 -19.67 5.10 -3.28
CA THR A 105 -20.06 5.89 -4.48
C THR A 105 -21.34 6.70 -4.25
N ARG A 106 -22.24 6.21 -3.37
CA ARG A 106 -23.46 6.92 -2.96
C ARG A 106 -23.14 8.10 -2.03
N ASP A 107 -22.24 7.92 -1.08
CA ASP A 107 -21.84 9.00 -0.16
C ASP A 107 -21.11 10.12 -0.91
N ILE A 108 -20.26 9.75 -1.87
CA ILE A 108 -19.56 10.72 -2.74
C ILE A 108 -20.58 11.50 -3.58
N ALA A 109 -21.54 10.81 -4.21
CA ALA A 109 -22.58 11.46 -4.99
C ALA A 109 -23.39 12.46 -4.14
N GLN A 110 -23.81 12.06 -2.93
CA GLN A 110 -24.53 12.95 -2.00
C GLN A 110 -23.68 14.11 -1.51
N PHE A 111 -22.40 13.89 -1.26
CA PHE A 111 -21.47 14.94 -0.83
C PHE A 111 -21.30 16.00 -1.92
N ILE A 112 -21.08 15.58 -3.17
CA ILE A 112 -20.92 16.49 -4.30
C ILE A 112 -22.23 17.25 -4.57
N GLU A 113 -23.38 16.58 -4.49
CA GLU A 113 -24.68 17.23 -4.64
C GLU A 113 -24.92 18.32 -3.59
N LYS A 114 -24.57 18.06 -2.32
CA LYS A 114 -24.69 19.06 -1.24
C LYS A 114 -23.76 20.25 -1.40
N MET A 115 -22.53 20.01 -1.88
CA MET A 115 -21.52 21.07 -2.00
C MET A 115 -21.70 21.93 -3.25
N TYR A 116 -22.14 21.35 -4.37
CA TYR A 116 -22.12 21.99 -5.68
C TYR A 116 -23.51 22.05 -6.36
N GLY A 117 -24.57 21.58 -5.70
CA GLY A 117 -25.95 21.60 -6.22
C GLY A 117 -26.18 20.74 -7.48
N THR A 118 -25.14 20.08 -7.99
CA THR A 118 -25.19 19.29 -9.22
C THR A 118 -25.43 17.83 -8.87
N LYS A 119 -26.47 17.22 -9.44
CA LYS A 119 -26.78 15.80 -9.25
C LYS A 119 -25.80 14.92 -10.02
N TYR A 120 -24.91 14.24 -9.29
CA TYR A 120 -24.07 13.18 -9.86
C TYR A 120 -24.70 11.83 -9.55
N SER A 121 -24.85 11.00 -10.59
CA SER A 121 -25.33 9.62 -10.38
C SER A 121 -24.20 8.76 -9.80
N PRO A 122 -24.50 7.73 -8.98
CA PRO A 122 -23.50 6.75 -8.54
C PRO A 122 -22.77 6.07 -9.70
N THR A 123 -23.43 5.94 -10.86
CA THR A 123 -22.84 5.43 -12.10
C THR A 123 -21.75 6.36 -12.64
N THR A 124 -21.98 7.67 -12.61
CA THR A 124 -20.98 8.68 -13.00
C THR A 124 -19.75 8.61 -12.10
N ILE A 125 -19.94 8.49 -10.78
CA ILE A 125 -18.83 8.30 -9.82
C ILE A 125 -18.07 7.00 -10.10
N THR A 126 -18.79 5.92 -10.42
CA THR A 126 -18.17 4.63 -10.77
C THR A 126 -17.29 4.77 -12.01
N ASN A 127 -17.76 5.44 -13.06
CA ASN A 127 -17.00 5.68 -14.29
C ASN A 127 -15.72 6.49 -14.01
N ILE A 128 -15.79 7.53 -13.17
CA ILE A 128 -14.60 8.30 -12.76
C ILE A 128 -13.60 7.39 -12.03
N THR A 129 -14.08 6.53 -11.13
CA THR A 129 -13.21 5.58 -10.43
C THR A 129 -12.75 4.41 -11.31
N ASN A 130 -13.28 4.20 -12.51
CA ASN A 130 -12.80 3.16 -13.42
C ASN A 130 -11.47 3.56 -14.07
N VAL A 131 -11.14 4.84 -14.11
CA VAL A 131 -9.86 5.34 -14.66
C VAL A 131 -8.67 4.69 -13.95
N VAL A 132 -8.79 4.35 -12.66
CA VAL A 132 -7.70 3.72 -11.90
C VAL A 132 -7.55 2.22 -12.16
N LEU A 133 -8.41 1.57 -12.95
CA LEU A 133 -8.30 0.12 -13.23
C LEU A 133 -7.04 -0.21 -14.06
N ALA A 134 -6.72 0.63 -15.05
CA ALA A 134 -5.48 0.46 -15.82
C ALA A 134 -4.25 0.57 -14.90
N ASP A 135 -4.28 1.51 -13.97
CA ASP A 135 -3.22 1.65 -12.98
C ASP A 135 -3.14 0.46 -12.00
N VAL A 136 -4.30 -0.10 -11.61
CA VAL A 136 -4.38 -1.32 -10.77
C VAL A 136 -3.62 -2.45 -11.45
N ASP A 137 -3.90 -2.70 -12.73
CA ASP A 137 -3.27 -3.78 -13.48
C ASP A 137 -1.76 -3.53 -13.66
N ALA A 138 -1.37 -2.30 -13.99
CA ALA A 138 0.02 -1.91 -14.10
C ALA A 138 0.76 -2.08 -12.76
N TRP A 139 0.14 -1.67 -11.65
CA TRP A 139 0.71 -1.79 -10.32
C TRP A 139 0.86 -3.26 -9.90
N ARG A 140 -0.09 -4.12 -10.22
CA ARG A 140 -0.03 -5.57 -9.95
C ARG A 140 1.09 -6.25 -10.73
N LYS A 141 1.33 -5.84 -11.98
CA LYS A 141 2.37 -6.42 -12.85
C LYS A 141 3.74 -5.76 -12.71
N ARG A 142 3.86 -4.70 -11.90
CA ARG A 142 5.12 -3.95 -11.80
C ARG A 142 6.28 -4.85 -11.32
N PRO A 143 7.50 -4.64 -11.84
CA PRO A 143 8.68 -5.35 -11.38
C PRO A 143 8.97 -5.02 -9.90
N LEU A 144 9.42 -6.02 -9.17
CA LEU A 144 9.85 -5.92 -7.77
C LEU A 144 11.37 -5.99 -7.68
N LYS A 145 11.92 -5.56 -6.53
CA LYS A 145 13.36 -5.66 -6.29
C LYS A 145 13.76 -7.13 -6.12
N LYS A 146 15.02 -7.43 -6.41
CA LYS A 146 15.57 -8.77 -6.24
C LYS A 146 15.62 -9.24 -4.77
N ARG A 147 16.00 -8.34 -3.86
CA ARG A 147 16.34 -8.64 -2.45
C ARG A 147 15.36 -8.05 -1.45
N TYR A 148 14.90 -8.87 -0.50
CA TYR A 148 14.11 -8.45 0.65
C TYR A 148 14.60 -9.06 1.95
N SER A 149 14.89 -8.21 2.94
CA SER A 149 15.33 -8.64 4.26
C SER A 149 14.20 -9.35 5.00
N VAL A 150 12.98 -8.80 4.92
CA VAL A 150 11.79 -9.37 5.55
C VAL A 150 10.62 -9.31 4.60
N VAL A 151 9.87 -10.41 4.47
CA VAL A 151 8.60 -10.46 3.74
C VAL A 151 7.49 -10.90 4.69
N TYR A 152 6.50 -10.05 4.88
CA TYR A 152 5.31 -10.33 5.65
C TYR A 152 4.16 -10.74 4.75
N MET A 153 3.34 -11.67 5.22
CA MET A 153 2.06 -12.00 4.62
C MET A 153 0.98 -12.08 5.69
N ASP A 154 -0.17 -11.48 5.41
CA ASP A 154 -1.35 -11.52 6.27
C ASP A 154 -2.63 -11.50 5.43
N GLY A 155 -3.71 -12.00 6.01
CA GLY A 155 -5.04 -12.11 5.40
C GLY A 155 -6.09 -11.29 6.16
N LEU A 156 -7.07 -10.74 5.46
CA LEU A 156 -8.33 -10.30 6.07
C LEU A 156 -9.53 -10.80 5.29
N TYR A 157 -10.61 -11.12 5.98
CA TYR A 157 -11.89 -11.38 5.35
C TYR A 157 -12.67 -10.09 5.11
N VAL A 158 -13.31 -9.99 3.95
CA VAL A 158 -14.23 -8.92 3.58
C VAL A 158 -15.52 -9.52 3.02
N ALA A 159 -16.66 -8.87 3.29
CA ALA A 159 -17.93 -9.24 2.67
C ALA A 159 -17.96 -8.70 1.23
N LEU A 160 -17.86 -9.61 0.26
CA LEU A 160 -17.88 -9.30 -1.17
C LEU A 160 -19.21 -9.77 -1.76
N LYS A 161 -19.83 -8.91 -2.57
CA LYS A 161 -21.02 -9.27 -3.34
C LYS A 161 -20.60 -9.78 -4.72
N ARG A 162 -20.99 -11.02 -5.04
CA ARG A 162 -21.04 -11.56 -6.40
C ARG A 162 -22.52 -11.75 -6.75
N ASP A 163 -23.00 -12.99 -6.80
CA ASP A 163 -24.43 -13.32 -6.84
C ASP A 163 -25.05 -13.22 -5.44
N THR A 164 -24.34 -13.78 -4.45
CA THR A 164 -24.59 -13.68 -3.01
C THR A 164 -23.51 -12.82 -2.34
N VAL A 165 -23.75 -12.45 -1.07
CA VAL A 165 -22.73 -11.80 -0.25
C VAL A 165 -21.99 -12.88 0.52
N GLU A 166 -20.70 -13.02 0.26
CA GLU A 166 -19.84 -14.02 0.89
C GLU A 166 -18.58 -13.38 1.48
N ASN A 167 -18.02 -14.00 2.52
CA ASN A 167 -16.76 -13.56 3.09
C ASN A 167 -15.61 -14.14 2.28
N GLU A 168 -14.90 -13.27 1.56
CA GLU A 168 -13.72 -13.62 0.79
C GLU A 168 -12.46 -13.06 1.44
N SER A 169 -11.34 -13.76 1.25
CA SER A 169 -10.05 -13.33 1.78
C SER A 169 -9.38 -12.29 0.87
N ILE A 170 -8.70 -11.34 1.50
CA ILE A 170 -7.74 -10.44 0.87
C ILE A 170 -6.39 -10.73 1.51
N TYR A 171 -5.45 -11.19 0.71
CA TYR A 171 -4.06 -11.28 1.11
C TYR A 171 -3.32 -10.00 0.79
N VAL A 172 -2.47 -9.58 1.71
CA VAL A 172 -1.54 -8.47 1.51
C VAL A 172 -0.14 -8.98 1.82
N VAL A 173 0.81 -8.61 0.95
CA VAL A 173 2.22 -8.92 1.13
C VAL A 173 3.00 -7.61 1.29
N MET A 174 3.80 -7.54 2.34
CA MET A 174 4.65 -6.39 2.62
C MET A 174 6.12 -6.82 2.67
N GLY A 175 7.00 -6.04 2.05
CA GLY A 175 8.44 -6.28 2.05
C GLY A 175 9.20 -5.17 2.74
N ILE A 176 10.30 -5.52 3.37
CA ILE A 176 11.37 -4.61 3.79
C ILE A 176 12.60 -4.95 2.95
N ASP A 177 13.09 -4.01 2.16
CA ASP A 177 14.27 -4.22 1.32
C ASP A 177 15.58 -4.22 2.14
N GLU A 178 16.72 -4.40 1.47
CA GLU A 178 18.05 -4.41 2.11
C GLU A 178 18.44 -3.05 2.74
N ASN A 179 17.80 -1.96 2.33
CA ASN A 179 18.02 -0.62 2.88
C ASN A 179 17.02 -0.27 3.99
N GLY A 180 16.11 -1.19 4.32
CA GLY A 180 15.09 -1.00 5.34
C GLY A 180 13.82 -0.29 4.85
N HIS A 181 13.66 -0.04 3.56
CA HIS A 181 12.46 0.59 3.02
C HIS A 181 11.32 -0.41 2.99
N ARG A 182 10.21 -0.03 3.62
CA ARG A 182 9.02 -0.86 3.76
C ARG A 182 7.97 -0.49 2.72
N GLN A 183 7.45 -1.48 2.01
CA GLN A 183 6.44 -1.29 0.97
C GLN A 183 5.48 -2.48 0.87
N ILE A 184 4.28 -2.25 0.36
CA ILE A 184 3.36 -3.31 -0.06
C ILE A 184 3.80 -3.82 -1.43
N LEU A 185 4.10 -5.12 -1.52
CA LEU A 185 4.58 -5.78 -2.74
C LEU A 185 3.42 -6.21 -3.64
N GLY A 186 2.36 -6.71 -3.02
CA GLY A 186 1.18 -7.22 -3.71
C GLY A 186 -0.02 -7.30 -2.78
N TYR A 187 -1.20 -7.34 -3.39
CA TYR A 187 -2.44 -7.70 -2.74
C TYR A 187 -3.23 -8.61 -3.67
N TYR A 188 -4.03 -9.51 -3.11
CA TYR A 188 -4.75 -10.53 -3.86
C TYR A 188 -6.13 -10.64 -3.23
N VAL A 189 -7.14 -10.24 -4.00
CA VAL A 189 -8.54 -10.23 -3.56
C VAL A 189 -9.22 -11.47 -4.12
N GLY A 190 -9.92 -12.17 -3.24
CA GLY A 190 -10.81 -13.24 -3.61
C GLY A 190 -10.28 -14.63 -3.28
N GLY A 191 -11.21 -15.55 -3.02
CA GLY A 191 -10.93 -16.93 -2.63
C GLY A 191 -10.92 -17.17 -1.11
N GLN A 192 -10.64 -18.43 -0.74
CA GLN A 192 -10.56 -18.87 0.66
C GLN A 192 -9.11 -18.91 1.15
N GLU A 193 -8.93 -18.78 2.48
CA GLU A 193 -7.60 -18.90 3.05
C GLU A 193 -7.08 -20.33 2.94
N SER A 194 -6.11 -20.55 2.05
CA SER A 194 -5.53 -21.87 1.80
C SER A 194 -4.04 -21.77 1.47
N ALA A 195 -3.28 -22.82 1.80
CA ALA A 195 -1.87 -22.91 1.44
C ALA A 195 -1.63 -22.83 -0.08
N THR A 196 -2.58 -23.31 -0.89
CA THR A 196 -2.55 -23.21 -2.35
C THR A 196 -2.62 -21.75 -2.81
N SER A 197 -3.60 -21.00 -2.32
CA SER A 197 -3.74 -19.57 -2.62
C SER A 197 -2.49 -18.80 -2.20
N CYS A 198 -1.91 -19.12 -1.04
CA CYS A 198 -0.66 -18.51 -0.61
C CYS A 198 0.54 -18.87 -1.50
N GLY A 199 0.60 -20.10 -1.99
CA GLY A 199 1.63 -20.54 -2.94
C GLY A 199 1.58 -19.76 -4.26
N GLU A 200 0.38 -19.48 -4.77
CA GLU A 200 0.17 -18.65 -5.98
C GLU A 200 0.65 -17.21 -5.74
N VAL A 201 0.34 -16.64 -4.57
CA VAL A 201 0.83 -15.33 -4.15
C VAL A 201 2.37 -15.28 -4.17
N PHE A 202 3.03 -16.26 -3.58
CA PHE A 202 4.50 -16.30 -3.57
C PHE A 202 5.09 -16.52 -4.96
N ALA A 203 4.45 -17.32 -5.81
CA ALA A 203 4.87 -17.53 -7.19
C ALA A 203 4.80 -16.24 -8.01
N ASP A 204 3.73 -15.46 -7.88
CA ASP A 204 3.59 -14.14 -8.52
C ASP A 204 4.70 -13.16 -8.09
N LEU A 205 5.02 -13.11 -6.79
CA LEU A 205 6.13 -12.28 -6.31
C LEU A 205 7.46 -12.67 -6.97
N ARG A 206 7.70 -13.98 -7.11
CA ARG A 206 8.92 -14.49 -7.75
C ARG A 206 8.97 -14.16 -9.23
N GLU A 207 7.87 -14.34 -9.95
CA GLU A 207 7.76 -13.98 -11.37
C GLU A 207 8.02 -12.49 -11.60
N ARG A 208 7.58 -11.64 -10.66
CA ARG A 208 7.81 -10.19 -10.70
C ARG A 208 9.23 -9.76 -10.30
N GLY A 209 10.11 -10.69 -9.94
CA GLY A 209 11.54 -10.43 -9.72
C GLY A 209 12.03 -10.59 -8.29
N VAL A 210 11.19 -11.01 -7.33
CA VAL A 210 11.67 -11.36 -5.98
C VAL A 210 12.42 -12.68 -6.03
N GLU A 211 13.72 -12.68 -5.71
CA GLU A 211 14.53 -13.90 -5.77
C GLU A 211 15.13 -14.27 -4.41
N GLU A 212 15.60 -13.26 -3.67
CA GLU A 212 16.42 -13.44 -2.48
C GLU A 212 15.70 -12.87 -1.26
N ILE A 213 15.22 -13.75 -0.38
CA ILE A 213 14.55 -13.36 0.87
C ILE A 213 15.36 -13.88 2.06
N LEU A 214 15.65 -13.05 3.05
CA LEU A 214 16.24 -13.57 4.28
C LEU A 214 15.18 -14.27 5.13
N ILE A 215 14.08 -13.60 5.49
CA ILE A 215 13.04 -14.19 6.34
C ILE A 215 11.61 -13.86 5.89
N GLY A 216 10.78 -14.90 5.81
CA GLY A 216 9.32 -14.78 5.70
C GLY A 216 8.68 -14.72 7.09
N VAL A 217 7.73 -13.82 7.32
CA VAL A 217 7.02 -13.65 8.59
C VAL A 217 5.52 -13.69 8.35
N ALA A 218 4.83 -14.66 8.97
CA ALA A 218 3.38 -14.77 8.81
C ALA A 218 2.71 -15.34 10.07
N ASP A 219 1.38 -15.28 10.12
CA ASP A 219 0.64 -16.13 11.04
C ASP A 219 0.75 -17.61 10.61
N GLY A 220 0.54 -18.54 11.54
CA GLY A 220 0.68 -19.97 11.25
C GLY A 220 -0.59 -20.58 10.69
N LEU A 221 -0.96 -20.17 9.47
CA LEU A 221 -1.90 -20.89 8.63
C LEU A 221 -1.27 -22.26 8.27
N PRO A 222 -1.99 -23.39 8.42
CA PRO A 222 -1.47 -24.70 8.07
C PRO A 222 -1.01 -24.74 6.60
N GLY A 223 0.18 -25.27 6.34
CA GLY A 223 0.75 -25.38 5.00
C GLY A 223 1.42 -24.11 4.46
N LEU A 224 1.33 -22.97 5.18
CA LEU A 224 1.87 -21.70 4.69
C LEU A 224 3.40 -21.70 4.64
N LYS A 225 4.04 -22.25 5.67
CA LYS A 225 5.51 -22.38 5.72
C LYS A 225 6.01 -23.22 4.55
N GLU A 226 5.36 -24.34 4.30
CA GLU A 226 5.68 -25.27 3.22
C GLU A 226 5.49 -24.59 1.86
N ALA A 227 4.38 -23.87 1.67
CA ALA A 227 4.12 -23.10 0.45
C ALA A 227 5.17 -22.01 0.22
N PHE A 228 5.56 -21.27 1.27
CA PHE A 228 6.59 -20.24 1.21
C PHE A 228 7.96 -20.83 0.86
N LEU A 229 8.40 -21.85 1.60
CA LEU A 229 9.71 -22.48 1.40
C LEU A 229 9.79 -23.26 0.09
N LYS A 230 8.67 -23.71 -0.48
CA LYS A 230 8.64 -24.28 -1.84
C LYS A 230 9.04 -23.25 -2.90
N VAL A 231 8.65 -21.98 -2.73
CA VAL A 231 8.99 -20.90 -3.67
C VAL A 231 10.36 -20.31 -3.35
N PHE A 232 10.67 -20.13 -2.05
CA PHE A 232 11.90 -19.52 -1.54
C PHE A 232 12.65 -20.48 -0.59
N PRO A 233 13.28 -21.55 -1.10
CA PRO A 233 13.82 -22.65 -0.28
C PRO A 233 15.02 -22.26 0.59
N LYS A 234 15.72 -21.18 0.26
CA LYS A 234 16.87 -20.69 1.03
C LYS A 234 16.47 -19.73 2.16
N ALA A 235 15.23 -19.24 2.17
CA ALA A 235 14.76 -18.29 3.15
C ALA A 235 14.50 -18.96 4.50
N ASP A 236 14.66 -18.20 5.58
CA ASP A 236 14.14 -18.59 6.88
C ASP A 236 12.62 -18.31 6.94
N PHE A 237 11.92 -19.01 7.83
CA PHE A 237 10.52 -18.73 8.14
C PHE A 237 10.37 -18.41 9.62
N GLN A 238 9.53 -17.42 9.93
CA GLN A 238 9.17 -17.03 11.27
C GLN A 238 7.65 -17.01 11.42
N ARG A 239 7.18 -17.76 12.41
CA ARG A 239 5.78 -17.69 12.84
C ARG A 239 5.60 -16.51 13.80
N CYS A 240 4.54 -15.73 13.62
CA CYS A 240 4.27 -14.60 14.50
C CYS A 240 4.04 -15.04 15.96
N VAL A 241 4.92 -14.60 16.86
CA VAL A 241 4.86 -14.94 18.29
C VAL A 241 3.63 -14.34 18.94
N VAL A 242 3.24 -13.13 18.53
CA VAL A 242 2.08 -12.43 19.10
C VAL A 242 0.78 -13.14 18.74
N HIS A 243 0.61 -13.60 17.49
CA HIS A 243 -0.56 -14.41 17.11
C HIS A 243 -0.60 -15.74 17.83
N LYS A 244 0.56 -16.42 17.95
CA LYS A 244 0.66 -17.66 18.70
C LYS A 244 0.26 -17.49 20.17
N LEU A 245 0.71 -16.40 20.80
CA LEU A 245 0.34 -16.00 22.17
C LEU A 245 -1.16 -15.71 22.29
N ARG A 246 -1.74 -14.93 21.38
CA ARG A 246 -3.19 -14.66 21.39
C ARG A 246 -4.00 -15.97 21.27
N ASN A 247 -3.57 -16.89 20.40
CA ASN A 247 -4.25 -18.17 20.19
C ASN A 247 -4.29 -19.02 21.47
N ILE A 248 -3.16 -19.21 22.15
CA ILE A 248 -3.15 -19.97 23.42
C ILE A 248 -4.04 -19.33 24.49
N LEU A 249 -4.07 -17.99 24.59
CA LEU A 249 -4.88 -17.28 25.59
C LEU A 249 -6.39 -17.42 25.37
N THR A 250 -6.85 -17.87 24.21
CA THR A 250 -8.27 -18.23 24.00
C THR A 250 -8.65 -19.58 24.64
N LYS A 251 -7.65 -20.45 24.85
CA LYS A 251 -7.82 -21.83 25.35
C LYS A 251 -7.47 -21.98 26.84
N VAL A 252 -6.76 -21.00 27.40
CA VAL A 252 -6.37 -20.95 28.82
C VAL A 252 -7.48 -20.32 29.68
N ARG A 253 -7.68 -20.87 30.89
CA ARG A 253 -8.68 -20.36 31.84
C ARG A 253 -8.36 -18.92 32.26
N PRO A 254 -9.36 -18.03 32.48
CA PRO A 254 -9.12 -16.62 32.82
C PRO A 254 -8.11 -16.37 33.94
N LYS A 255 -8.19 -17.17 35.02
CA LYS A 255 -7.29 -17.07 36.19
C LYS A 255 -5.80 -17.32 35.88
N ASP A 256 -5.51 -18.08 34.83
CA ASP A 256 -4.14 -18.49 34.48
C ASP A 256 -3.55 -17.59 33.38
N LYS A 257 -4.38 -16.81 32.67
CA LYS A 257 -3.96 -16.02 31.50
C LYS A 257 -2.81 -15.06 31.81
N SER A 258 -2.84 -14.39 32.95
CA SER A 258 -1.79 -13.43 33.33
C SER A 258 -0.43 -14.12 33.43
N LYS A 259 -0.36 -15.23 34.17
CA LYS A 259 0.90 -15.95 34.41
C LYS A 259 1.41 -16.66 33.15
N VAL A 260 0.51 -17.26 32.36
CA VAL A 260 0.87 -17.82 31.04
C VAL A 260 1.43 -16.76 30.11
N THR A 261 0.83 -15.55 30.11
CA THR A 261 1.32 -14.44 29.29
C THR A 261 2.72 -14.02 29.71
N GLU A 262 2.95 -13.80 31.01
CA GLU A 262 4.24 -13.40 31.57
C GLU A 262 5.35 -14.41 31.24
N GLU A 263 5.12 -15.70 31.48
CA GLU A 263 6.11 -16.75 31.21
C GLU A 263 6.44 -16.86 29.72
N LEU A 264 5.44 -16.80 28.83
CA LEU A 264 5.67 -16.83 27.38
C LEU A 264 6.31 -15.54 26.86
N GLN A 265 6.02 -14.39 27.47
CA GLN A 265 6.70 -13.14 27.18
C GLN A 265 8.20 -13.24 27.46
N ALA A 266 8.55 -13.81 28.62
CA ALA A 266 9.95 -14.02 29.00
C ALA A 266 10.72 -14.90 28.01
N VAL A 267 10.05 -15.86 27.35
CA VAL A 267 10.68 -16.70 26.31
C VAL A 267 11.18 -15.86 25.14
N TYR A 268 10.31 -15.08 24.51
CA TYR A 268 10.70 -14.36 23.29
C TYR A 268 11.40 -13.01 23.56
N SER A 269 11.33 -12.48 24.79
CA SER A 269 12.09 -11.29 25.20
C SER A 269 13.46 -11.61 25.78
N SER A 270 13.88 -12.89 25.79
CA SER A 270 15.20 -13.28 26.28
C SER A 270 16.34 -12.68 25.41
N PRO A 271 17.53 -12.41 25.97
CA PRO A 271 18.67 -11.91 25.19
C PRO A 271 19.18 -12.92 24.15
N THR A 272 19.18 -14.21 24.50
CA THR A 272 19.75 -15.30 23.71
C THR A 272 18.73 -16.40 23.42
N LYS A 273 18.96 -17.16 22.34
CA LYS A 273 18.12 -18.32 22.00
C LYS A 273 18.18 -19.40 23.09
N ASP A 274 19.35 -19.62 23.69
CA ASP A 274 19.52 -20.65 24.73
C ASP A 274 18.75 -20.31 26.01
N GLU A 275 18.77 -19.04 26.42
CA GLU A 275 17.93 -18.57 27.53
C GLU A 275 16.44 -18.70 27.21
N ALA A 276 16.02 -18.34 25.99
CA ALA A 276 14.64 -18.52 25.55
C ALA A 276 14.19 -19.99 25.66
N LEU A 277 15.04 -20.93 25.22
CA LEU A 277 14.78 -22.36 25.31
C LEU A 277 14.72 -22.85 26.77
N ALA A 278 15.58 -22.34 27.65
CA ALA A 278 15.53 -22.66 29.07
C ALA A 278 14.22 -22.18 29.71
N ARG A 279 13.81 -20.93 29.43
CA ARG A 279 12.51 -20.38 29.87
C ARG A 279 11.33 -21.17 29.34
N PHE A 280 11.39 -21.63 28.09
CA PHE A 280 10.33 -22.46 27.53
C PHE A 280 10.21 -23.82 28.24
N LYS A 281 11.34 -24.44 28.63
CA LYS A 281 11.32 -25.67 29.44
C LYS A 281 10.69 -25.46 30.81
N GLU A 282 10.91 -24.31 31.44
CA GLU A 282 10.24 -23.95 32.70
C GLU A 282 8.73 -23.78 32.50
N PHE A 283 8.32 -23.02 31.48
CA PHE A 283 6.92 -22.86 31.10
C PHE A 283 6.24 -24.23 30.86
N GLU A 284 6.88 -25.10 30.10
CA GLU A 284 6.41 -26.44 29.83
C GLU A 284 6.19 -27.25 31.11
N ARG A 285 7.15 -27.25 32.03
CA ARG A 285 7.00 -27.92 33.34
C ARG A 285 5.81 -27.38 34.13
N ASN A 286 5.57 -26.08 34.08
CA ASN A 286 4.49 -25.44 34.83
C ASN A 286 3.10 -25.76 34.27
N TRP A 287 2.98 -25.91 32.95
CA TRP A 287 1.68 -25.92 32.28
C TRP A 287 1.31 -27.21 31.56
N VAL A 288 2.25 -28.12 31.29
CA VAL A 288 1.99 -29.36 30.52
C VAL A 288 0.87 -30.21 31.12
N THR A 289 0.77 -30.28 32.45
CA THR A 289 -0.28 -31.07 33.13
C THR A 289 -1.67 -30.45 32.95
N ARG A 290 -1.77 -29.12 32.85
CA ARG A 290 -3.06 -28.40 32.79
C ARG A 290 -3.49 -28.09 31.37
N TYR A 291 -2.53 -27.84 30.48
CA TYR A 291 -2.72 -27.40 29.10
C TYR A 291 -1.80 -28.18 28.13
N PRO A 292 -1.88 -29.53 28.09
CA PRO A 292 -0.92 -30.36 27.34
C PRO A 292 -0.94 -30.08 25.85
N ARG A 293 -2.13 -29.82 25.27
CA ARG A 293 -2.27 -29.55 23.83
C ARG A 293 -1.67 -28.20 23.45
N GLU A 294 -1.84 -27.20 24.30
CA GLU A 294 -1.34 -25.85 24.07
C GLU A 294 0.18 -25.79 24.20
N VAL A 295 0.75 -26.48 25.21
CA VAL A 295 2.19 -26.60 25.38
C VAL A 295 2.81 -27.37 24.21
N GLN A 296 2.21 -28.50 23.80
CA GLN A 296 2.68 -29.24 22.62
C GLN A 296 2.65 -28.37 21.37
N SER A 297 1.56 -27.62 21.15
CA SER A 297 1.45 -26.73 20.01
C SER A 297 2.55 -25.66 19.99
N TRP A 298 2.99 -25.15 21.14
CA TRP A 298 4.13 -24.23 21.20
C TRP A 298 5.46 -24.93 20.96
N ARG A 299 5.62 -26.15 21.49
CA ARG A 299 6.81 -26.98 21.30
C ARG A 299 7.05 -27.27 19.82
N ASP A 300 6.00 -27.65 19.09
CA ASP A 300 6.06 -27.99 17.67
C ASP A 300 6.49 -26.79 16.80
N ASP A 301 6.07 -25.58 17.17
CA ASP A 301 6.38 -24.35 16.44
C ASP A 301 7.61 -23.60 16.97
N LEU A 302 8.31 -24.13 17.99
CA LEU A 302 9.29 -23.36 18.77
C LEU A 302 10.45 -22.85 17.90
N ASP A 303 10.93 -23.66 16.96
CA ASP A 303 12.00 -23.25 16.04
C ASP A 303 11.57 -22.11 15.11
N ASP A 304 10.31 -22.13 14.65
CA ASP A 304 9.76 -21.06 13.81
C ASP A 304 9.41 -19.81 14.64
N LEU A 305 9.11 -19.97 15.93
CA LEU A 305 8.84 -18.86 16.84
C LEU A 305 10.11 -18.13 17.29
N LEU A 306 11.25 -18.81 17.32
CA LEU A 306 12.54 -18.27 17.77
C LEU A 306 13.53 -18.06 16.60
N CYS A 307 13.07 -18.13 15.36
CA CYS A 307 13.91 -17.96 14.17
C CYS A 307 14.57 -16.57 14.10
N PHE A 308 13.87 -15.54 14.61
CA PHE A 308 14.36 -14.17 14.68
C PHE A 308 15.69 -14.00 15.43
N TYR A 309 16.09 -14.93 16.31
CA TYR A 309 17.38 -14.85 17.01
C TYR A 309 18.59 -14.94 16.07
N LYS A 310 18.41 -15.50 14.86
CA LYS A 310 19.44 -15.51 13.81
C LYS A 310 19.78 -14.11 13.25
N TYR A 311 18.96 -13.12 13.58
CA TYR A 311 19.04 -11.76 13.04
C TYR A 311 19.53 -10.75 14.08
N PRO A 312 20.10 -9.61 13.64
CA PRO A 312 20.58 -8.55 14.53
C PRO A 312 19.52 -8.11 15.54
N GLU A 313 19.95 -7.89 16.78
CA GLU A 313 19.06 -7.56 17.91
C GLU A 313 18.13 -6.38 17.61
N MET A 314 18.68 -5.33 16.98
CA MET A 314 17.96 -4.09 16.65
C MET A 314 16.74 -4.29 15.74
N ILE A 315 16.69 -5.37 14.96
CA ILE A 315 15.58 -5.65 14.03
C ILE A 315 14.68 -6.80 14.48
N ARG A 316 15.03 -7.51 15.56
CA ARG A 316 14.24 -8.65 16.08
C ARG A 316 12.79 -8.27 16.34
N TYR A 317 12.55 -7.06 16.86
CA TYR A 317 11.20 -6.52 17.08
C TYR A 317 10.36 -6.45 15.81
N ALA A 318 10.96 -6.18 14.66
CA ALA A 318 10.24 -6.19 13.39
C ALA A 318 9.92 -7.62 12.92
N ILE A 319 10.70 -8.62 13.33
CA ILE A 319 10.63 -9.99 12.79
C ILE A 319 9.69 -10.88 13.61
N TYR A 320 9.76 -10.86 14.94
CA TYR A 320 8.97 -11.80 15.76
C TYR A 320 7.46 -11.51 15.76
N THR A 321 7.03 -10.37 15.20
CA THR A 321 5.63 -9.95 15.13
C THR A 321 5.22 -9.48 13.73
N THR A 322 3.94 -9.65 13.41
CA THR A 322 3.29 -9.15 12.20
C THR A 322 2.66 -7.76 12.40
N ASN A 323 2.95 -7.07 13.51
CA ASN A 323 2.39 -5.75 13.80
C ASN A 323 2.51 -4.71 12.65
N PRO A 324 3.64 -4.63 11.89
CA PRO A 324 3.73 -3.73 10.73
C PRO A 324 2.64 -3.96 9.68
N ILE A 325 2.35 -5.23 9.36
CA ILE A 325 1.32 -5.59 8.39
C ILE A 325 -0.08 -5.54 9.00
N GLU A 326 -0.28 -5.97 10.25
CA GLU A 326 -1.57 -5.87 10.98
C GLU A 326 -2.09 -4.43 11.02
N ARG A 327 -1.21 -3.45 11.26
CA ARG A 327 -1.57 -2.02 11.24
C ARG A 327 -2.07 -1.59 9.86
N THR A 328 -1.43 -2.11 8.82
CA THR A 328 -1.77 -1.83 7.42
C THR A 328 -3.12 -2.46 7.07
N MET A 329 -3.34 -3.70 7.49
CA MET A 329 -4.63 -4.41 7.35
C MET A 329 -5.76 -3.71 8.11
N LYS A 330 -5.49 -3.17 9.31
CA LYS A 330 -6.47 -2.38 10.07
C LYS A 330 -6.90 -1.12 9.33
N GLU A 331 -5.97 -0.44 8.66
CA GLU A 331 -6.25 0.75 7.86
C GLU A 331 -7.06 0.42 6.59
N ILE A 332 -6.79 -0.71 5.94
CA ILE A 332 -7.62 -1.21 4.82
C ILE A 332 -9.03 -1.52 5.32
N ARG A 333 -9.15 -2.28 6.43
CA ARG A 333 -10.43 -2.64 7.04
C ARG A 333 -11.27 -1.42 7.41
N LYS A 334 -10.63 -0.36 7.91
CA LYS A 334 -11.31 0.90 8.26
C LYS A 334 -11.96 1.57 7.04
N ARG A 335 -11.34 1.47 5.86
CA ARG A 335 -11.85 2.05 4.60
C ARG A 335 -12.97 1.23 3.98
N ILE A 336 -12.92 -0.09 4.17
CA ILE A 336 -13.93 -1.01 3.64
C ILE A 336 -15.18 -1.04 4.52
N ARG A 337 -15.04 -0.91 5.84
CA ARG A 337 -16.13 -1.06 6.82
C ARG A 337 -17.39 -0.22 6.55
N PRO A 338 -17.32 1.05 6.11
CA PRO A 338 -18.52 1.86 5.84
C PRO A 338 -19.40 1.29 4.72
N MET A 339 -18.85 0.48 3.83
CA MET A 339 -19.55 -0.05 2.66
C MET A 339 -20.44 -1.26 2.98
N ASN A 340 -20.32 -1.84 4.18
CA ASN A 340 -20.95 -3.09 4.64
C ASN A 340 -20.61 -4.32 3.78
N SER A 341 -21.05 -4.33 2.52
CA SER A 341 -20.70 -5.32 1.48
C SER A 341 -20.13 -4.60 0.26
N ILE A 342 -18.94 -5.00 -0.18
CA ILE A 342 -18.33 -4.41 -1.37
C ILE A 342 -19.08 -4.93 -2.61
N ALA A 343 -19.38 -4.03 -3.55
CA ALA A 343 -20.29 -4.31 -4.66
C ALA A 343 -19.81 -5.41 -5.63
N ASN A 344 -18.49 -5.52 -5.84
CA ASN A 344 -17.84 -6.51 -6.68
C ASN A 344 -16.32 -6.55 -6.40
N LEU A 345 -15.62 -7.48 -7.03
CA LEU A 345 -14.17 -7.68 -6.90
C LEU A 345 -13.37 -6.42 -7.26
N GLU A 346 -13.67 -5.79 -8.39
CA GLU A 346 -12.96 -4.59 -8.88
C GLU A 346 -13.04 -3.43 -7.89
N ALA A 347 -14.19 -3.23 -7.25
CA ALA A 347 -14.36 -2.21 -6.23
C ALA A 347 -13.45 -2.47 -5.01
N ALA A 348 -13.29 -3.73 -4.60
CA ALA A 348 -12.35 -4.09 -3.53
C ALA A 348 -10.91 -3.82 -3.97
N GLU A 349 -10.54 -4.23 -5.19
CA GLU A 349 -9.19 -4.01 -5.73
C GLU A 349 -8.83 -2.53 -5.81
N LYS A 350 -9.73 -1.66 -6.28
CA LYS A 350 -9.50 -0.20 -6.32
C LYS A 350 -9.20 0.38 -4.94
N ILE A 351 -9.96 0.01 -3.92
CA ILE A 351 -9.77 0.53 -2.56
C ILE A 351 -8.42 0.10 -2.00
N VAL A 352 -8.08 -1.19 -2.15
CA VAL A 352 -6.81 -1.74 -1.68
C VAL A 352 -5.65 -1.13 -2.44
N TYR A 353 -5.76 -0.98 -3.77
CA TYR A 353 -4.77 -0.31 -4.61
C TYR A 353 -4.51 1.13 -4.20
N LEU A 354 -5.55 1.96 -4.10
CA LEU A 354 -5.41 3.38 -3.76
C LEU A 354 -4.76 3.57 -2.39
N PHE A 355 -5.07 2.67 -1.45
CA PHE A 355 -4.39 2.62 -0.17
C PHE A 355 -2.92 2.18 -0.33
N ALA A 356 -2.64 1.10 -1.06
CA ALA A 356 -1.30 0.56 -1.24
C ALA A 356 -0.36 1.52 -1.97
N LYS A 357 -0.85 2.20 -3.02
CA LYS A 357 -0.13 3.27 -3.71
C LYS A 357 0.28 4.38 -2.75
N GLY A 358 -0.70 4.96 -2.04
CA GLY A 358 -0.43 6.02 -1.07
C GLY A 358 0.43 5.59 0.11
N TYR A 359 0.36 4.30 0.49
CA TYR A 359 1.25 3.73 1.48
C TYR A 359 2.69 3.72 0.96
N ASN A 360 2.92 3.16 -0.22
CA ASN A 360 4.26 3.04 -0.80
C ASN A 360 4.90 4.43 -1.00
N GLU A 361 4.16 5.40 -1.53
CA GLU A 361 4.63 6.80 -1.66
C GLU A 361 5.06 7.41 -0.32
N ARG A 362 4.30 7.18 0.75
CA ARG A 362 4.61 7.73 2.09
C ARG A 362 5.86 7.10 2.72
N TRP A 363 6.11 5.83 2.44
CA TRP A 363 7.16 5.03 3.06
C TRP A 363 8.41 4.87 2.19
N GLU A 364 8.35 5.30 0.93
CA GLU A 364 9.42 5.16 -0.07
C GLU A 364 10.80 5.59 0.46
N LYS A 365 10.87 6.74 1.14
CA LYS A 365 12.11 7.34 1.64
C LYS A 365 12.35 7.07 3.13
N ARG A 366 11.55 6.22 3.77
CA ARG A 366 11.61 5.96 5.22
C ARG A 366 12.18 4.58 5.47
N SER A 367 13.37 4.53 6.06
CA SER A 367 13.92 3.28 6.58
C SER A 367 13.30 2.95 7.95
N LEU A 368 12.97 1.67 8.15
CA LEU A 368 12.42 1.20 9.41
C LEU A 368 13.48 1.25 10.52
N ARG A 369 13.05 1.54 11.76
CA ARG A 369 13.95 1.57 12.93
C ARG A 369 14.77 0.27 13.01
N GLY A 370 16.08 0.42 13.21
CA GLY A 370 17.04 -0.69 13.23
C GLY A 370 17.62 -1.03 11.87
N PHE A 371 16.86 -0.91 10.77
CA PHE A 371 17.33 -1.24 9.42
C PHE A 371 18.17 -0.11 8.78
N ALA A 372 18.09 1.10 9.31
CA ALA A 372 18.94 2.22 8.89
C ALA A 372 20.33 2.21 9.53
N ASP A 373 20.55 1.34 10.53
CA ASP A 373 21.83 1.25 11.23
C ASP A 373 22.89 0.61 10.33
N ALA A 374 24.08 1.21 10.27
CA ALA A 374 25.14 0.77 9.36
C ALA A 374 25.64 -0.66 9.68
N GLN A 375 25.73 -1.03 10.97
CA GLN A 375 26.16 -2.35 11.37
C GLN A 375 25.11 -3.40 10.99
N VAL A 376 23.83 -3.06 11.16
CA VAL A 376 22.73 -3.93 10.74
C VAL A 376 22.72 -4.11 9.22
N GLN A 377 22.89 -3.03 8.45
CA GLN A 377 22.94 -3.11 6.99
C GLN A 377 24.09 -3.99 6.49
N GLU A 378 25.28 -3.83 7.07
CA GLU A 378 26.42 -4.68 6.71
C GLU A 378 26.16 -6.15 7.06
N THR A 379 25.64 -6.41 8.26
CA THR A 379 25.27 -7.78 8.66
C THR A 379 24.25 -8.39 7.71
N LEU A 380 23.22 -7.64 7.31
CA LEU A 380 22.21 -8.12 6.35
C LEU A 380 22.83 -8.40 4.97
N ARG A 381 23.76 -7.56 4.50
CA ARG A 381 24.50 -7.78 3.25
C ARG A 381 25.33 -9.06 3.30
N GLU A 382 26.09 -9.26 4.39
CA GLU A 382 26.84 -10.51 4.62
C GLU A 382 25.91 -11.72 4.66
N MET A 383 24.75 -11.62 5.31
CA MET A 383 23.74 -12.69 5.34
C MET A 383 23.22 -13.01 3.94
N PHE A 384 22.94 -12.01 3.10
CA PHE A 384 22.56 -12.21 1.70
C PHE A 384 23.68 -12.88 0.91
N GLN A 385 24.92 -12.40 1.02
CA GLN A 385 26.07 -12.98 0.32
C GLN A 385 26.31 -14.43 0.75
N LYS A 386 26.28 -14.73 2.05
CA LYS A 386 26.47 -16.10 2.55
C LYS A 386 25.38 -17.05 2.08
N ARG A 387 24.14 -16.58 1.95
CA ARG A 387 22.98 -17.42 1.62
C ARG A 387 22.76 -17.57 0.11
N TYR A 388 22.99 -16.50 -0.64
CA TYR A 388 22.67 -16.39 -2.05
C TYR A 388 23.86 -16.13 -2.97
N GLY A 389 24.99 -15.67 -2.42
CA GLY A 389 26.24 -15.54 -3.16
C GLY A 389 26.72 -16.90 -3.64
N THR A 390 26.88 -17.04 -4.95
CA THR A 390 27.51 -18.20 -5.56
C THR A 390 29.01 -18.16 -5.26
N GLY A 391 29.55 -19.28 -4.79
CA GLY A 391 30.99 -19.53 -4.90
C GLY A 391 31.35 -19.46 -6.38
N GLY A 392 32.17 -18.47 -6.76
CA GLY A 392 32.74 -18.41 -8.09
C GLY A 392 33.58 -19.65 -8.32
N ASN A 393 33.14 -20.53 -9.21
CA ASN A 393 34.01 -21.54 -9.80
C ASN A 393 35.20 -20.82 -10.41
N GLY A 394 36.39 -21.09 -9.87
CA GLY A 394 37.63 -20.86 -10.59
C GLY A 394 37.65 -21.76 -11.80
N GLU A 395 37.29 -21.22 -12.96
CA GLU A 395 37.80 -21.74 -14.22
C GLU A 395 39.26 -21.30 -14.32
N GLY A 396 40.13 -22.18 -13.84
CA GLY A 396 41.55 -22.13 -14.15
C GLY A 396 41.72 -22.21 -15.67
N SER A 397 42.08 -21.09 -16.28
CA SER A 397 42.61 -21.01 -17.63
C SER A 397 43.97 -21.72 -17.68
N THR A 398 43.91 -23.05 -17.80
CA THR A 398 45.05 -23.88 -18.16
C THR A 398 44.63 -24.71 -19.37
N GLY A 399 45.15 -24.39 -20.55
CA GLY A 399 45.08 -25.31 -21.68
C GLY A 399 44.99 -24.67 -23.06
N GLN A 400 46.13 -24.71 -23.75
CA GLN A 400 46.29 -24.94 -25.19
C GLN A 400 46.09 -23.75 -26.16
N GLN A 401 47.22 -23.12 -26.50
CA GLN A 401 47.51 -22.77 -27.88
C GLN A 401 48.61 -23.72 -28.39
N SER A 402 48.27 -24.41 -29.48
CA SER A 402 49.20 -25.09 -30.39
C SER A 402 49.53 -24.14 -31.52
#